data_AF-A0A0G0L8E9-F1
#
_entry.id   AF-A0A0G0L8E9-F1
#
_cell.length_a   1.000
_cell.length_b   1.000
_cell.length_c   1.000
_cell.angle_alpha   90.00
_cell.angle_beta   90.00
_cell.angle_gamma   90.00
#
_symmetry.space_group_name_H-M   'P 1'
#
loop_
_entity.id
_entity.type
_entity.pdbx_description
1 polymer ?
#
loop_
_entity_poly.entity_id
_entity_poly.type
_entity_poly.pdbx_seq_one_letter_code
_entity_poly.pdbx_strand_id
1 'polypeptide(L)'
;MVYWLYMTKILKVFNEINSLRERYYKASLGKDALIKLIAETEVAEQVYNSNAIENSTLTLEETEKILLQIDLDRYITEREIFEAKNLARVVSYIDTRAKEQELSLEVILSLHKMLISNIRDDIAGRFRKDNEFVRVGNHIAPNPKEVADRLEKMLAEYNATNYENIINRIAKLHLTFEYTHPFCDGNGRIGRVINNYALIREGFVPINIKFIDRKKYYEAFREFDMKGKASIMEEIVGKALTNSYHKRLAYLEGKKIVTLAEYAKENKLSHSNLINKATRQTIEAFLEKNIWKIGADNDKK
;
A
#
# COMPACT_ATOMS: atom_id res chain seq x y z
N MET A 1 12.94 17.22 23.75
CA MET A 1 12.76 15.81 24.17
C MET A 1 11.84 15.02 23.24
N VAL A 2 10.62 15.48 22.95
CA VAL A 2 9.64 14.76 22.08
C VAL A 2 10.10 14.58 20.63
N TYR A 3 10.66 15.62 20.01
CA TYR A 3 11.20 15.54 18.63
C TYR A 3 12.38 14.57 18.50
N TRP A 4 13.26 14.56 19.50
CA TRP A 4 14.42 13.66 19.53
C TRP A 4 13.98 12.20 19.68
N LEU A 5 13.05 11.90 20.60
CA LEU A 5 12.46 10.55 20.75
C LEU A 5 11.77 10.07 19.46
N TYR A 6 11.12 10.99 18.74
CA TYR A 6 10.47 10.72 17.47
C TYR A 6 11.49 10.35 16.37
N MET A 7 12.55 11.14 16.20
CA MET A 7 13.64 10.86 15.27
C MET A 7 14.33 9.52 15.58
N THR A 8 14.61 9.23 16.86
CA THR A 8 15.24 7.96 17.27
C THR A 8 14.35 6.75 16.94
N LYS A 9 13.02 6.90 17.06
CA LYS A 9 12.07 5.84 16.71
C LYS A 9 12.04 5.59 15.19
N ILE A 10 12.01 6.65 14.37
CA ILE A 10 12.07 6.52 12.91
C ILE A 10 13.37 5.86 12.47
N LEU A 11 14.50 6.31 13.02
CA LEU A 11 15.81 5.77 12.68
C LEU A 11 15.89 4.27 12.99
N LYS A 12 15.31 3.84 14.12
CA LYS A 12 15.23 2.43 14.48
C LYS A 12 14.38 1.63 13.49
N VAL A 13 13.18 2.11 13.15
CA VAL A 13 12.29 1.44 12.17
C VAL A 13 12.97 1.38 10.79
N PHE A 14 13.68 2.44 10.38
CA PHE A 14 14.41 2.44 9.11
C PHE A 14 15.54 1.40 9.08
N ASN A 15 16.36 1.34 10.13
CA ASN A 15 17.43 0.35 10.22
C ASN A 15 16.88 -1.07 10.20
N GLU A 16 15.73 -1.30 10.85
CA GLU A 16 15.02 -2.57 10.81
C GLU A 16 14.53 -2.93 9.39
N ILE A 17 13.92 -1.99 8.67
CA ILE A 17 13.52 -2.18 7.26
C ILE A 17 14.71 -2.50 6.36
N ASN A 18 15.85 -1.83 6.52
CA ASN A 18 17.04 -2.13 5.71
C ASN A 18 17.58 -3.53 5.99
N SER A 19 17.61 -3.95 7.27
CA SER A 19 17.98 -5.31 7.65
C SER A 19 17.03 -6.35 7.05
N LEU A 20 15.71 -6.11 7.12
CA LEU A 20 14.69 -6.96 6.50
C LEU A 20 14.86 -7.04 4.98
N ARG A 21 15.18 -5.90 4.34
CA ARG A 21 15.44 -5.82 2.90
C ARG A 21 16.66 -6.63 2.49
N GLU A 22 17.78 -6.50 3.20
CA GLU A 22 18.99 -7.30 2.95
C GLU A 22 18.72 -8.79 3.11
N ARG A 23 18.01 -9.19 4.18
CA ARG A 23 17.60 -10.59 4.40
C ARG A 23 16.68 -11.08 3.28
N TYR A 24 15.73 -10.25 2.85
CA TYR A 24 14.84 -10.55 1.73
C TYR A 24 15.63 -10.81 0.45
N TYR A 25 16.59 -9.95 0.10
CA TYR A 25 17.43 -10.15 -1.08
C TYR A 25 18.26 -11.43 -1.04
N LYS A 26 18.77 -11.81 0.14
CA LYS A 26 19.47 -13.10 0.31
C LYS A 26 18.50 -14.27 0.15
N ALA A 27 17.32 -14.19 0.75
CA ALA A 27 16.33 -15.24 0.72
C ALA A 27 15.66 -15.42 -0.65
N SER A 28 15.63 -14.37 -1.48
CA SER A 28 15.00 -14.33 -2.79
C SER A 28 15.85 -14.93 -3.93
N LEU A 29 17.16 -15.11 -3.73
CA LEU A 29 18.06 -15.67 -4.74
C LEU A 29 17.56 -17.01 -5.28
N GLY A 30 17.35 -17.08 -6.60
CA GLY A 30 16.88 -18.28 -7.30
C GLY A 30 15.41 -18.63 -7.06
N LYS A 31 14.59 -17.72 -6.50
CA LYS A 31 13.18 -17.96 -6.15
C LYS A 31 12.21 -17.02 -6.86
N ASP A 32 12.56 -16.54 -8.05
CA ASP A 32 11.73 -15.59 -8.82
C ASP A 32 10.30 -16.08 -9.05
N ALA A 33 10.11 -17.38 -9.33
CA ALA A 33 8.79 -17.98 -9.49
C ALA A 33 7.94 -17.91 -8.21
N LEU A 34 8.54 -18.13 -7.04
CA LEU A 34 7.85 -18.03 -5.74
C LEU A 34 7.50 -16.57 -5.43
N ILE A 35 8.40 -15.62 -5.73
CA ILE A 35 8.14 -14.19 -5.55
C ILE A 35 6.95 -13.76 -6.41
N LYS A 36 6.91 -14.21 -7.67
CA LYS A 36 5.79 -13.96 -8.59
C LYS A 36 4.49 -14.54 -8.04
N LEU A 37 4.50 -15.77 -7.55
CA LEU A 37 3.32 -16.41 -6.94
C LEU A 37 2.83 -15.63 -5.70
N ILE A 38 3.74 -15.17 -4.83
CA ILE A 38 3.38 -14.33 -3.68
C ILE A 38 2.71 -13.04 -4.15
N ALA A 39 3.24 -12.37 -5.19
CA ALA A 39 2.66 -11.15 -5.73
C ALA A 39 1.26 -11.39 -6.33
N GLU A 40 1.08 -12.45 -7.11
CA GLU A 40 -0.21 -12.82 -7.71
C GLU A 40 -1.29 -13.12 -6.67
N THR A 41 -0.94 -13.85 -5.61
CA THR A 41 -1.88 -14.18 -4.51
C THR A 41 -2.26 -12.97 -3.65
N GLU A 42 -1.50 -11.88 -3.71
CA GLU A 42 -1.76 -10.64 -2.97
C GLU A 42 -2.72 -9.69 -3.70
N VAL A 43 -2.93 -9.86 -5.01
CA VAL A 43 -3.69 -8.92 -5.84
C VAL A 43 -5.11 -8.70 -5.29
N ALA A 44 -5.83 -9.78 -4.97
CA ALA A 44 -7.20 -9.68 -4.45
C ALA A 44 -7.26 -8.91 -3.13
N GLU A 45 -6.31 -9.15 -2.23
CA GLU A 45 -6.24 -8.45 -0.95
C GLU A 45 -5.85 -6.97 -1.12
N GLN A 46 -4.99 -6.64 -2.07
CA GLN A 46 -4.65 -5.24 -2.40
C GLN A 46 -5.86 -4.50 -2.98
N VAL A 47 -6.59 -5.14 -3.90
CA VAL A 47 -7.80 -4.57 -4.52
C VAL A 47 -8.88 -4.34 -3.46
N TYR A 48 -9.18 -5.37 -2.66
CA TYR A 48 -10.18 -5.29 -1.59
C TYR A 48 -9.88 -4.13 -0.63
N ASN A 49 -8.67 -4.09 -0.06
CA ASN A 49 -8.34 -3.07 0.93
C ASN A 49 -8.38 -1.65 0.33
N SER A 50 -7.85 -1.49 -0.87
CA SER A 50 -7.83 -0.18 -1.54
C SER A 50 -9.24 0.30 -1.89
N ASN A 51 -10.11 -0.56 -2.43
CA ASN A 51 -11.47 -0.17 -2.78
C ASN A 51 -12.35 0.03 -1.53
N ALA A 52 -12.17 -0.78 -0.48
CA ALA A 52 -12.90 -0.63 0.78
C ALA A 52 -12.58 0.70 1.50
N ILE A 53 -11.32 1.20 1.40
CA ILE A 53 -10.95 2.53 1.91
C ILE A 53 -11.77 3.65 1.24
N GLU A 54 -12.15 3.46 -0.03
CA GLU A 54 -13.01 4.34 -0.83
C GLU A 54 -14.51 4.01 -0.71
N ASN A 55 -14.91 3.18 0.27
CA ASN A 55 -16.29 2.76 0.53
C ASN A 55 -16.91 1.76 -0.46
N SER A 56 -16.11 0.98 -1.20
CA SER A 56 -16.67 -0.18 -1.93
C SER A 56 -17.37 -1.14 -0.96
N THR A 57 -18.46 -1.77 -1.43
CA THR A 57 -19.27 -2.71 -0.64
C THR A 57 -18.81 -4.15 -0.75
N LEU A 58 -17.82 -4.43 -1.62
CA LEU A 58 -17.33 -5.77 -1.88
C LEU A 58 -16.62 -6.36 -0.66
N THR A 59 -16.93 -7.61 -0.34
CA THR A 59 -16.11 -8.40 0.58
C THR A 59 -14.81 -8.87 -0.10
N LEU A 60 -13.86 -9.36 0.68
CA LEU A 60 -12.64 -9.97 0.13
C LEU A 60 -12.99 -11.21 -0.74
N GLU A 61 -13.95 -12.03 -0.29
CA GLU A 61 -14.40 -13.20 -1.04
C GLU A 61 -15.06 -12.82 -2.36
N GLU A 62 -15.94 -11.81 -2.36
CA GLU A 62 -16.56 -11.30 -3.60
C GLU A 62 -15.50 -10.73 -4.54
N THR A 63 -14.50 -10.02 -4.01
CA THR A 63 -13.37 -9.53 -4.80
C THR A 63 -12.60 -10.70 -5.43
N GLU A 64 -12.30 -11.76 -4.67
CA GLU A 64 -11.65 -12.97 -5.18
C GLU A 64 -12.50 -13.64 -6.29
N LYS A 65 -13.81 -13.82 -6.06
CA LYS A 65 -14.75 -14.39 -7.06
C LYS A 65 -14.76 -13.56 -8.35
N ILE A 66 -14.85 -12.22 -8.26
CA ILE A 66 -14.82 -11.32 -9.42
C ILE A 66 -13.54 -11.49 -10.25
N LEU A 67 -12.39 -11.56 -9.58
CA LEU A 67 -11.09 -11.68 -10.26
C LEU A 67 -10.89 -13.07 -10.88
N LEU A 68 -11.46 -14.11 -10.27
CA LEU A 68 -11.45 -15.48 -10.77
C LEU A 68 -12.57 -15.77 -11.78
N GLN A 69 -13.42 -14.79 -12.09
CA GLN A 69 -14.59 -14.94 -12.97
C GLN A 69 -15.58 -16.03 -12.48
N ILE A 70 -15.74 -16.12 -11.17
CA ILE A 70 -16.71 -17.00 -10.50
C ILE A 70 -18.00 -16.21 -10.26
N ASP A 71 -19.14 -16.89 -10.38
CA ASP A 71 -20.46 -16.32 -10.12
C ASP A 71 -20.57 -15.81 -8.66
N LEU A 72 -21.33 -14.73 -8.50
CA LEU A 72 -21.54 -14.06 -7.22
C LEU A 72 -22.89 -14.44 -6.62
N ASP A 73 -22.95 -14.53 -5.30
CA ASP A 73 -24.16 -14.93 -4.56
C ASP A 73 -25.21 -13.80 -4.46
N ARG A 74 -24.86 -12.59 -4.90
CA ARG A 74 -25.74 -11.42 -4.95
C ARG A 74 -25.43 -10.52 -6.14
N TYR A 75 -26.37 -9.62 -6.43
CA TYR A 75 -26.15 -8.56 -7.41
C TYR A 75 -25.07 -7.57 -6.94
N ILE A 76 -24.11 -7.31 -7.84
CA ILE A 76 -23.07 -6.29 -7.72
C ILE A 76 -23.20 -5.36 -8.93
N THR A 77 -23.02 -4.06 -8.73
CA THR A 77 -23.08 -3.09 -9.83
C THR A 77 -21.93 -3.30 -10.83
N GLU A 78 -22.17 -3.04 -12.11
CA GLU A 78 -21.10 -3.07 -13.13
C GLU A 78 -19.93 -2.16 -12.75
N ARG A 79 -20.22 -1.00 -12.15
CA ARG A 79 -19.22 -0.08 -11.64
C ARG A 79 -18.29 -0.77 -10.63
N GLU A 80 -18.81 -1.41 -9.59
CA GLU A 80 -17.98 -2.08 -8.57
C GLU A 80 -17.15 -3.24 -9.18
N ILE A 81 -17.72 -3.96 -10.14
CA ILE A 81 -17.00 -5.01 -10.89
C ILE A 81 -15.82 -4.39 -11.65
N PHE A 82 -16.03 -3.30 -12.39
CA PHE A 82 -14.95 -2.60 -13.09
C PHE A 82 -13.93 -2.00 -12.13
N GLU A 83 -14.35 -1.42 -11.00
CA GLU A 83 -13.44 -0.88 -9.98
C GLU A 83 -12.50 -1.96 -9.42
N ALA A 84 -13.00 -3.19 -9.22
CA ALA A 84 -12.18 -4.32 -8.79
C ALA A 84 -11.23 -4.80 -9.91
N LYS A 85 -11.77 -5.06 -11.12
CA LYS A 85 -11.00 -5.58 -12.25
C LYS A 85 -9.93 -4.61 -12.75
N ASN A 86 -10.25 -3.33 -12.83
CA ASN A 86 -9.33 -2.31 -13.29
C ASN A 86 -8.19 -2.11 -12.30
N LEU A 87 -8.48 -2.05 -11.00
CA LEU A 87 -7.43 -1.93 -10.00
C LEU A 87 -6.52 -3.18 -9.97
N ALA A 88 -7.08 -4.39 -10.11
CA ALA A 88 -6.28 -5.60 -10.24
C ALA A 88 -5.30 -5.51 -11.43
N ARG A 89 -5.79 -5.07 -12.59
CA ARG A 89 -4.97 -4.88 -13.79
C ARG A 89 -3.85 -3.87 -13.57
N VAL A 90 -4.15 -2.75 -12.91
CA VAL A 90 -3.15 -1.72 -12.58
C VAL A 90 -2.09 -2.26 -11.63
N VAL A 91 -2.50 -2.97 -10.56
CA VAL A 91 -1.59 -3.60 -9.60
C VAL A 91 -0.65 -4.60 -10.28
N SER A 92 -1.18 -5.49 -11.12
CA SER A 92 -0.36 -6.46 -11.86
C SER A 92 0.57 -5.77 -12.86
N TYR A 93 0.12 -4.68 -13.50
CA TYR A 93 0.93 -3.95 -14.48
C TYR A 93 2.15 -3.28 -13.86
N ILE A 94 2.00 -2.66 -12.67
CA ILE A 94 3.11 -1.94 -12.03
C ILE A 94 4.23 -2.87 -11.53
N ASP A 95 3.95 -4.16 -11.26
CA ASP A 95 4.95 -5.14 -10.80
C ASP A 95 6.10 -5.35 -11.79
N THR A 96 5.81 -5.19 -13.08
CA THR A 96 6.80 -5.21 -14.16
C THR A 96 7.19 -3.78 -14.54
N ARG A 97 6.20 -2.92 -14.82
CA ARG A 97 6.47 -1.61 -15.44
C ARG A 97 7.35 -0.69 -14.59
N ALA A 98 7.21 -0.72 -13.26
CA ALA A 98 7.98 0.14 -12.36
C ALA A 98 9.50 -0.11 -12.44
N LYS A 99 9.91 -1.32 -12.80
CA LYS A 99 11.32 -1.70 -12.98
C LYS A 99 11.90 -1.12 -14.28
N GLU A 100 11.06 -0.85 -15.27
CA GLU A 100 11.46 -0.46 -16.62
C GLU A 100 11.36 1.05 -16.89
N GLN A 101 10.44 1.75 -16.21
CA GLN A 101 10.15 3.16 -16.48
C GLN A 101 10.11 4.00 -15.21
N GLU A 102 10.65 5.21 -15.27
CA GLU A 102 10.51 6.22 -14.22
C GLU A 102 9.05 6.63 -14.02
N LEU A 103 8.71 6.99 -12.79
CA LEU A 103 7.41 7.58 -12.49
C LEU A 103 7.39 9.01 -13.04
N SER A 104 6.65 9.21 -14.14
CA SER A 104 6.38 10.52 -14.72
C SER A 104 4.89 10.87 -14.63
N LEU A 105 4.53 12.11 -14.95
CA LEU A 105 3.12 12.49 -15.08
C LEU A 105 2.39 11.65 -16.12
N GLU A 106 3.05 11.33 -17.23
CA GLU A 106 2.48 10.48 -18.29
C GLU A 106 2.19 9.07 -17.77
N VAL A 107 3.09 8.50 -16.96
CA VAL A 107 2.85 7.22 -16.29
C VAL A 107 1.66 7.34 -15.34
N ILE A 108 1.59 8.39 -14.53
CA ILE A 108 0.46 8.61 -13.60
C ILE A 108 -0.87 8.72 -14.37
N LEU A 109 -0.91 9.46 -15.47
CA LEU A 109 -2.09 9.58 -16.33
C LEU A 109 -2.45 8.24 -16.98
N SER A 110 -1.46 7.46 -17.45
CA SER A 110 -1.68 6.14 -18.03
C SER A 110 -2.27 5.16 -17.00
N LEU A 111 -1.72 5.13 -15.78
CA LEU A 111 -2.24 4.29 -14.70
C LEU A 111 -3.65 4.71 -14.29
N HIS A 112 -3.92 6.02 -14.21
CA HIS A 112 -5.25 6.55 -13.94
C HIS A 112 -6.25 6.19 -15.06
N LYS A 113 -5.83 6.24 -16.33
CA LYS A 113 -6.65 5.79 -17.46
C LYS A 113 -7.06 4.34 -17.30
N MET A 114 -6.09 3.46 -17.04
CA MET A 114 -6.34 2.03 -16.81
C MET A 114 -7.31 1.79 -15.64
N LEU A 115 -7.23 2.60 -14.58
CA LEU A 115 -8.10 2.48 -13.42
C LEU A 115 -9.56 2.87 -13.72
N ILE A 116 -9.77 3.95 -14.47
CA ILE A 116 -11.10 4.58 -14.63
C ILE A 116 -11.82 4.18 -15.93
N SER A 117 -11.12 3.56 -16.88
CA SER A 117 -11.73 3.12 -18.13
C SER A 117 -12.94 2.20 -17.92
N ASN A 118 -14.00 2.41 -18.69
CA ASN A 118 -15.31 1.74 -18.56
C ASN A 118 -16.10 2.08 -17.27
N ILE A 119 -15.62 3.03 -16.46
CA ILE A 119 -16.38 3.59 -15.33
C ILE A 119 -16.79 5.02 -15.67
N ARG A 120 -15.82 5.86 -16.06
CA ARG A 120 -16.02 7.24 -16.49
C ARG A 120 -14.95 7.68 -17.49
N ASP A 121 -15.12 7.28 -18.76
CA ASP A 121 -14.14 7.53 -19.81
C ASP A 121 -13.91 9.04 -20.10
N ASP A 122 -14.87 9.90 -19.74
CA ASP A 122 -14.80 11.36 -19.88
C ASP A 122 -13.71 12.01 -19.00
N ILE A 123 -13.29 11.34 -17.93
CA ILE A 123 -12.24 11.79 -17.00
C ILE A 123 -11.00 10.87 -16.99
N ALA A 124 -11.07 9.70 -17.64
CA ALA A 124 -10.01 8.71 -17.59
C ALA A 124 -8.70 9.25 -18.20
N GLY A 125 -7.62 9.17 -17.42
CA GLY A 125 -6.27 9.55 -17.88
C GLY A 125 -6.02 11.03 -18.15
N ARG A 126 -6.79 11.93 -17.55
CA ARG A 126 -6.52 13.38 -17.59
C ARG A 126 -6.68 14.01 -16.21
N PHE A 127 -5.96 15.09 -15.94
CA PHE A 127 -6.21 15.90 -14.76
C PHE A 127 -7.56 16.64 -14.86
N ARG A 128 -8.02 17.12 -13.71
CA ARG A 128 -9.22 17.96 -13.61
C ARG A 128 -9.02 19.32 -14.30
N LYS A 129 -10.07 19.83 -14.95
CA LYS A 129 -10.13 21.09 -15.69
C LYS A 129 -10.47 22.27 -14.77
N ASP A 130 -10.31 23.49 -15.28
CA ASP A 130 -10.54 24.76 -14.56
C ASP A 130 -11.87 24.87 -13.79
N ASN A 131 -12.92 24.17 -14.21
CA ASN A 131 -14.24 24.16 -13.57
C ASN A 131 -14.52 22.89 -12.73
N GLU A 132 -13.57 21.96 -12.64
CA GLU A 132 -13.66 20.70 -11.90
C GLU A 132 -12.95 20.85 -10.54
N PHE A 133 -13.57 21.57 -9.60
CA PHE A 133 -13.09 21.69 -8.22
C PHE A 133 -13.50 20.46 -7.40
N VAL A 134 -12.59 19.98 -6.54
CA VAL A 134 -12.83 18.80 -5.69
C VAL A 134 -12.71 19.19 -4.22
N ARG A 135 -13.66 18.70 -3.41
CA ARG A 135 -13.66 18.82 -1.96
C ARG A 135 -13.69 17.43 -1.35
N VAL A 136 -12.77 17.17 -0.43
CA VAL A 136 -12.66 15.89 0.30
C VAL A 136 -12.83 16.17 1.79
N GLY A 137 -14.02 15.87 2.32
CA GLY A 137 -14.37 16.26 3.69
C GLY A 137 -14.30 17.79 3.86
N ASN A 138 -13.37 18.26 4.69
CA ASN A 138 -13.12 19.69 4.91
C ASN A 138 -11.98 20.26 4.07
N HIS A 139 -11.23 19.42 3.36
CA HIS A 139 -10.15 19.86 2.48
C HIS A 139 -10.71 20.29 1.13
N ILE A 140 -10.28 21.46 0.66
CA ILE A 140 -10.54 21.93 -0.70
C ILE A 140 -9.24 21.75 -1.47
N ALA A 141 -9.27 20.93 -2.53
CA ALA A 141 -8.09 20.71 -3.35
C ALA A 141 -7.61 22.05 -3.98
N PRO A 142 -6.31 22.18 -4.31
CA PRO A 142 -5.76 23.37 -4.98
C PRO A 142 -6.51 23.80 -6.25
N ASN A 143 -6.14 24.91 -6.88
CA ASN A 143 -6.75 25.24 -8.18
C ASN A 143 -6.37 24.17 -9.23
N PRO A 144 -7.29 23.75 -10.14
CA PRO A 144 -6.95 22.85 -11.25
C PRO A 144 -5.70 23.27 -12.03
N LYS A 145 -5.48 24.58 -12.21
CA LYS A 145 -4.32 25.15 -12.92
C LYS A 145 -2.98 24.86 -12.25
N GLU A 146 -2.98 24.61 -10.95
CA GLU A 146 -1.76 24.32 -10.18
C GLU A 146 -1.42 22.83 -10.16
N VAL A 147 -2.29 21.96 -10.70
CA VAL A 147 -2.14 20.50 -10.54
C VAL A 147 -0.84 19.99 -11.16
N ALA A 148 -0.54 20.38 -12.41
CA ALA A 148 0.67 19.91 -13.09
C ALA A 148 1.93 20.34 -12.34
N ASP A 149 2.09 21.63 -12.09
CA ASP A 149 3.25 22.21 -11.39
C ASP A 149 3.47 21.58 -10.00
N ARG A 150 2.39 21.32 -9.25
CA ARG A 150 2.46 20.68 -7.93
C ARG A 150 2.93 19.24 -8.03
N LEU A 151 2.45 18.47 -9.00
CA LEU A 151 2.88 17.09 -9.21
C LEU A 151 4.31 17.01 -9.74
N GLU A 152 4.73 17.92 -10.64
CA GLU A 152 6.12 18.00 -11.09
C GLU A 152 7.07 18.30 -9.93
N LYS A 153 6.71 19.30 -9.11
CA LYS A 153 7.46 19.62 -7.89
C LYS A 153 7.52 18.44 -6.93
N MET A 154 6.40 17.74 -6.72
CA MET A 154 6.35 16.54 -5.88
C MET A 154 7.31 15.46 -6.38
N LEU A 155 7.34 15.17 -7.69
CA LEU A 155 8.26 14.18 -8.26
C LEU A 155 9.72 14.64 -8.17
N ALA A 156 9.99 15.92 -8.43
CA ALA A 156 11.33 16.50 -8.30
C ALA A 156 11.85 16.39 -6.86
N GLU A 157 11.02 16.72 -5.86
CA GLU A 157 11.36 16.58 -4.44
C GLU A 157 11.58 15.11 -4.05
N TYR A 158 10.74 14.19 -4.53
CA TYR A 158 10.91 12.76 -4.28
C TYR A 158 12.25 12.24 -4.81
N ASN A 159 12.64 12.66 -6.01
CA ASN A 159 13.91 12.25 -6.64
C ASN A 159 15.12 12.91 -5.97
N ALA A 160 15.03 14.18 -5.59
CA ALA A 160 16.11 14.94 -4.95
C ALA A 160 16.42 14.47 -3.51
N THR A 161 15.48 13.77 -2.87
CA THR A 161 15.60 13.28 -1.49
C THR A 161 16.00 11.81 -1.39
N ASN A 162 16.63 11.23 -2.42
CA ASN A 162 17.00 9.80 -2.45
C ASN A 162 17.91 9.32 -1.31
N TYR A 163 18.58 10.23 -0.60
CA TYR A 163 19.38 9.97 0.60
C TYR A 163 18.53 9.85 1.89
N GLU A 164 17.27 10.29 1.87
CA GLU A 164 16.35 10.17 3.01
C GLU A 164 15.77 8.74 3.11
N ASN A 165 15.28 8.38 4.29
CA ASN A 165 14.59 7.12 4.52
C ASN A 165 13.34 6.99 3.61
N ILE A 166 13.23 5.86 2.91
CA ILE A 166 12.11 5.52 2.03
C ILE A 166 10.73 5.69 2.68
N ILE A 167 10.58 5.40 3.98
CA ILE A 167 9.30 5.55 4.70
C ILE A 167 8.83 7.00 4.66
N ASN A 168 9.74 7.93 4.97
CA ASN A 168 9.43 9.36 4.96
C ASN A 168 9.13 9.84 3.54
N ARG A 169 9.92 9.40 2.56
CA ARG A 169 9.75 9.79 1.15
C ARG A 169 8.40 9.32 0.59
N ILE A 170 8.02 8.07 0.84
CA ILE A 170 6.71 7.53 0.41
C ILE A 170 5.56 8.20 1.18
N ALA A 171 5.72 8.47 2.48
CA ALA A 171 4.70 9.17 3.26
C ALA A 171 4.45 10.59 2.71
N LYS A 172 5.50 11.37 2.46
CA LYS A 172 5.41 12.71 1.84
C LYS A 172 4.83 12.65 0.44
N LEU A 173 5.34 11.76 -0.43
CA LEU A 173 4.84 11.56 -1.79
C LEU A 173 3.32 11.33 -1.78
N HIS A 174 2.86 10.42 -0.93
CA HIS A 174 1.45 10.07 -0.84
C HIS A 174 0.58 11.22 -0.33
N LEU A 175 1.01 11.88 0.75
CA LEU A 175 0.29 13.02 1.34
C LEU A 175 0.19 14.19 0.35
N THR A 176 1.27 14.51 -0.36
CA THR A 176 1.31 15.59 -1.36
C THR A 176 0.41 15.28 -2.57
N PHE A 177 0.41 14.03 -3.04
CA PHE A 177 -0.47 13.60 -4.13
C PHE A 177 -1.95 13.72 -3.75
N GLU A 178 -2.34 13.18 -2.59
CA GLU A 178 -3.72 13.21 -2.10
C GLU A 178 -4.19 14.64 -1.77
N TYR A 179 -3.29 15.49 -1.25
CA TYR A 179 -3.57 16.90 -1.00
C TYR A 179 -3.84 17.66 -2.31
N THR A 180 -3.05 17.38 -3.36
CA THR A 180 -3.20 18.00 -4.69
C THR A 180 -4.50 17.56 -5.37
N HIS A 181 -4.91 16.31 -5.12
CA HIS A 181 -6.15 15.70 -5.61
C HIS A 181 -6.35 15.94 -7.13
N PRO A 182 -5.45 15.43 -7.98
CA PRO A 182 -5.34 15.84 -9.38
C PRO A 182 -6.49 15.39 -10.28
N PHE A 183 -7.25 14.38 -9.88
CA PHE A 183 -8.32 13.76 -10.66
C PHE A 183 -9.71 14.04 -10.09
N CYS A 184 -10.76 13.90 -10.91
CA CYS A 184 -12.15 14.00 -10.45
C CYS A 184 -12.61 12.76 -9.64
N ASP A 185 -12.00 11.60 -9.87
CA ASP A 185 -12.25 10.34 -9.17
C ASP A 185 -10.94 9.53 -9.17
N GLY A 186 -10.81 8.53 -8.29
CA GLY A 186 -9.71 7.58 -8.33
C GLY A 186 -8.43 8.01 -7.61
N ASN A 187 -8.37 9.20 -7.02
CA ASN A 187 -7.17 9.74 -6.35
C ASN A 187 -6.62 8.77 -5.31
N GLY A 188 -7.40 8.39 -4.28
CA GLY A 188 -6.94 7.46 -3.24
C GLY A 188 -6.35 6.15 -3.78
N ARG A 189 -7.02 5.57 -4.78
CA ARG A 189 -6.60 4.31 -5.42
C ARG A 189 -5.29 4.49 -6.19
N ILE A 190 -5.17 5.53 -7.01
CA ILE A 190 -3.94 5.84 -7.74
C ILE A 190 -2.82 6.28 -6.81
N GLY A 191 -3.09 7.03 -5.74
CA GLY A 191 -2.09 7.41 -4.75
C GLY A 191 -1.45 6.19 -4.10
N ARG A 192 -2.23 5.15 -3.77
CA ARG A 192 -1.70 3.86 -3.27
C ARG A 192 -0.93 3.08 -4.33
N VAL A 193 -1.38 3.11 -5.59
CA VAL A 193 -0.63 2.52 -6.72
C VAL A 193 0.70 3.22 -6.93
N ILE A 194 0.75 4.56 -6.86
CA ILE A 194 1.96 5.37 -6.98
C ILE A 194 2.96 5.02 -5.89
N ASN A 195 2.51 4.83 -4.64
CA ASN A 195 3.38 4.37 -3.55
C ASN A 195 4.08 3.05 -3.89
N ASN A 196 3.33 2.07 -4.38
CA ASN A 196 3.87 0.77 -4.77
C ASN A 196 4.77 0.86 -6.00
N TYR A 197 4.43 1.70 -6.98
CA TYR A 197 5.29 1.96 -8.15
C TYR A 197 6.65 2.48 -7.70
N ALA A 198 6.67 3.49 -6.82
CA ALA A 198 7.89 4.09 -6.32
C ALA A 198 8.72 3.11 -5.46
N LEU A 199 8.07 2.34 -4.59
CA LEU A 199 8.72 1.29 -3.79
C LEU A 199 9.36 0.21 -4.66
N ILE A 200 8.64 -0.34 -5.64
CA ILE A 200 9.13 -1.39 -6.54
C ILE A 200 10.33 -0.87 -7.33
N ARG A 201 10.24 0.35 -7.86
CA ARG A 201 11.33 0.98 -8.62
C ARG A 201 12.60 1.13 -7.81
N GLU A 202 12.48 1.43 -6.53
CA GLU A 202 13.63 1.54 -5.61
C GLU A 202 14.08 0.19 -5.03
N GLY A 203 13.48 -0.92 -5.47
CA GLY A 203 13.83 -2.26 -5.01
C GLY A 203 13.36 -2.56 -3.58
N PHE A 204 12.24 -1.97 -3.17
CA PHE A 204 11.49 -2.38 -1.98
C PHE A 204 10.29 -3.25 -2.39
N VAL A 205 9.80 -4.01 -1.42
CA VAL A 205 8.57 -4.80 -1.60
C VAL A 205 7.35 -3.87 -1.64
N PRO A 206 6.30 -4.18 -2.44
CA PRO A 206 5.06 -3.41 -2.41
C PRO A 206 4.38 -3.56 -1.05
N ILE A 207 3.55 -2.57 -0.71
CA ILE A 207 2.77 -2.53 0.53
C ILE A 207 1.27 -2.60 0.26
N ASN A 208 0.53 -2.95 1.31
CA ASN A 208 -0.93 -2.94 1.31
C ASN A 208 -1.40 -2.17 2.56
N ILE A 209 -1.93 -0.96 2.37
CA ILE A 209 -2.57 -0.19 3.44
C ILE A 209 -3.92 -0.84 3.72
N LYS A 210 -4.06 -1.41 4.92
CA LYS A 210 -5.21 -2.23 5.28
C LYS A 210 -6.44 -1.37 5.58
N PHE A 211 -7.62 -1.83 5.18
CA PHE A 211 -8.90 -1.16 5.46
C PHE A 211 -9.16 -1.01 6.96
N ILE A 212 -8.68 -1.95 7.79
CA ILE A 212 -8.77 -1.84 9.25
C ILE A 212 -8.08 -0.58 9.81
N ASP A 213 -7.07 -0.06 9.10
CA ASP A 213 -6.33 1.16 9.48
C ASP A 213 -6.96 2.44 8.89
N ARG A 214 -8.10 2.36 8.19
CA ARG A 214 -8.75 3.48 7.49
C ARG A 214 -8.89 4.74 8.35
N LYS A 215 -9.31 4.57 9.62
CA LYS A 215 -9.45 5.71 10.54
C LYS A 215 -8.12 6.44 10.75
N LYS A 216 -7.05 5.67 11.03
CA LYS A 216 -5.70 6.20 11.23
C LYS A 216 -5.13 6.82 9.94
N TYR A 217 -5.43 6.19 8.80
CA TYR A 217 -5.08 6.70 7.48
C TYR A 217 -5.69 8.09 7.21
N TYR A 218 -6.97 8.30 7.51
CA TYR A 218 -7.58 9.64 7.43
C TYR A 218 -7.07 10.62 8.49
N GLU A 219 -6.67 10.15 9.68
CA GLU A 219 -5.98 10.98 10.67
C GLU A 219 -4.64 11.51 10.14
N ALA A 220 -3.93 10.73 9.33
CA ALA A 220 -2.68 11.17 8.73
C ALA A 220 -2.85 12.35 7.75
N PHE A 221 -3.91 12.34 6.93
CA PHE A 221 -4.22 13.49 6.08
C PHE A 221 -4.56 14.74 6.89
N ARG A 222 -5.31 14.58 8.00
CA ARG A 222 -5.60 15.70 8.91
C ARG A 222 -4.35 16.23 9.61
N GLU A 223 -3.43 15.36 10.00
CA GLU A 223 -2.13 15.78 10.57
C GLU A 223 -1.34 16.60 9.56
N PHE A 224 -1.28 16.13 8.31
CA PHE A 224 -0.56 16.81 7.24
C PHE A 224 -1.16 18.18 6.94
N ASP A 225 -2.48 18.25 6.74
CA ASP A 225 -3.19 19.49 6.43
C ASP A 225 -3.07 20.53 7.56
N MET A 226 -3.25 20.12 8.81
CA MET A 226 -3.26 21.05 9.95
C MET A 226 -1.85 21.42 10.47
N LYS A 227 -0.87 20.52 10.34
CA LYS A 227 0.43 20.66 11.03
C LYS A 227 1.64 20.54 10.11
N GLY A 228 1.45 20.21 8.82
CA GLY A 228 2.53 19.95 7.88
C GLY A 228 3.40 18.74 8.25
N LYS A 229 2.87 17.82 9.08
CA LYS A 229 3.60 16.65 9.59
C LYS A 229 3.13 15.38 8.91
N ALA A 230 4.06 14.45 8.66
CA ALA A 230 3.79 13.16 8.02
C ALA A 230 3.80 11.99 9.02
N SER A 231 3.81 12.26 10.33
CA SER A 231 4.21 11.28 11.34
C SER A 231 3.34 10.02 11.38
N ILE A 232 2.03 10.21 11.28
CA ILE A 232 1.06 9.11 11.29
C ILE A 232 1.19 8.30 9.99
N MET A 233 1.41 8.97 8.85
CA MET A 233 1.60 8.29 7.57
C MET A 233 2.91 7.49 7.54
N GLU A 234 3.99 8.04 8.10
CA GLU A 234 5.26 7.33 8.27
C GLU A 234 5.08 6.05 9.09
N GLU A 235 4.29 6.08 10.16
CA GLU A 235 3.99 4.88 10.94
C GLU A 235 3.20 3.84 10.12
N ILE A 236 2.21 4.28 9.33
CA ILE A 236 1.41 3.40 8.46
C ILE A 236 2.31 2.74 7.42
N VAL A 237 3.12 3.52 6.70
CA VAL A 237 4.03 3.02 5.66
C VAL A 237 5.07 2.08 6.26
N GLY A 238 5.68 2.45 7.40
CA GLY A 238 6.65 1.61 8.09
C GLY A 238 6.06 0.25 8.48
N LYS A 239 4.88 0.23 9.11
CA LYS A 239 4.20 -1.02 9.46
C LYS A 239 3.82 -1.85 8.25
N ALA A 240 3.34 -1.22 7.18
CA ALA A 240 2.95 -1.91 5.97
C ALA A 240 4.17 -2.55 5.26
N LEU A 241 5.31 -1.86 5.25
CA LEU A 241 6.59 -2.41 4.77
C LEU A 241 7.06 -3.57 5.63
N THR A 242 7.09 -3.41 6.96
CA THR A 242 7.50 -4.50 7.87
C THR A 242 6.61 -5.73 7.70
N ASN A 243 5.28 -5.55 7.63
CA ASN A 243 4.33 -6.63 7.37
C ASN A 243 4.61 -7.34 6.03
N SER A 244 4.90 -6.57 4.98
CA SER A 244 5.21 -7.10 3.65
C SER A 244 6.50 -7.92 3.64
N TYR A 245 7.54 -7.44 4.33
CA TYR A 245 8.80 -8.18 4.48
C TYR A 245 8.64 -9.44 5.33
N HIS A 246 7.98 -9.36 6.50
CA HIS A 246 7.74 -10.53 7.36
C HIS A 246 7.01 -11.65 6.61
N LYS A 247 5.97 -11.29 5.86
CA LYS A 247 5.26 -12.23 5.00
C LYS A 247 6.19 -12.89 3.99
N ARG A 248 6.89 -12.08 3.17
CA ARG A 248 7.79 -12.59 2.12
C ARG A 248 8.90 -13.47 2.70
N LEU A 249 9.51 -13.06 3.81
CA LEU A 249 10.55 -13.83 4.48
C LEU A 249 10.03 -15.17 4.99
N ALA A 250 8.84 -15.22 5.61
CA ALA A 250 8.24 -16.48 6.06
C ALA A 250 8.09 -17.49 4.91
N TYR A 251 7.61 -17.05 3.75
CA TYR A 251 7.49 -17.91 2.56
C TYR A 251 8.86 -18.26 1.96
N LEU A 252 9.72 -17.26 1.73
CA LEU A 252 11.01 -17.46 1.06
C LEU A 252 11.97 -18.32 1.87
N GLU A 253 11.90 -18.28 3.20
CA GLU A 253 12.74 -19.10 4.07
C GLU A 253 12.15 -20.48 4.35
N GLY A 254 11.00 -20.82 3.75
CA GLY A 254 10.36 -22.12 3.92
C GLY A 254 9.89 -22.38 5.35
N LYS A 255 9.51 -21.32 6.09
CA LYS A 255 8.96 -21.45 7.44
C LYS A 255 7.59 -22.12 7.38
N LYS A 256 7.21 -22.81 8.46
CA LYS A 256 5.85 -23.30 8.63
C LYS A 256 4.95 -22.12 9.00
N ILE A 257 4.11 -21.67 8.08
CA ILE A 257 3.20 -20.55 8.33
C ILE A 257 1.97 -21.06 9.10
N VAL A 258 1.78 -20.54 10.31
CA VAL A 258 0.65 -20.86 11.19
C VAL A 258 -0.06 -19.57 11.62
N THR A 259 -1.31 -19.68 12.05
CA THR A 259 -2.02 -18.54 12.66
C THR A 259 -1.41 -18.20 14.02
N LEU A 260 -1.53 -16.94 14.46
CA LEU A 260 -1.11 -16.57 15.82
C LEU A 260 -1.92 -17.28 16.90
N ALA A 261 -3.12 -17.79 16.60
CA ALA A 261 -3.91 -18.59 17.53
C ALA A 261 -3.29 -19.97 17.74
N GLU A 262 -2.91 -20.64 16.64
CA GLU A 262 -2.19 -21.92 16.69
C GLU A 262 -0.82 -21.76 17.35
N TYR A 263 -0.05 -20.76 16.94
CA TYR A 263 1.27 -20.49 17.54
C TYR A 263 1.19 -20.22 19.05
N ALA A 264 0.18 -19.47 19.49
CA ALA A 264 -0.08 -19.22 20.91
C ALA A 264 -0.33 -20.53 21.67
N LYS A 265 -1.16 -21.41 21.11
CA LYS A 265 -1.52 -22.70 21.70
C LYS A 265 -0.30 -23.63 21.78
N GLU A 266 0.44 -23.78 20.69
CA GLU A 266 1.64 -24.65 20.60
C GLU A 266 2.72 -24.21 21.59
N ASN A 267 2.94 -22.90 21.74
CA ASN A 267 4.01 -22.34 22.58
C ASN A 267 3.55 -21.95 24.00
N LYS A 268 2.29 -22.24 24.38
CA LYS A 268 1.70 -21.85 25.67
C LYS A 268 1.83 -20.34 25.97
N LEU A 269 1.66 -19.50 24.95
CA LEU A 269 1.72 -18.04 25.03
C LEU A 269 0.32 -17.41 25.05
N SER A 270 0.21 -16.21 25.61
CA SER A 270 -1.03 -15.43 25.51
C SER A 270 -1.26 -14.95 24.07
N HIS A 271 -2.39 -15.35 23.49
CA HIS A 271 -2.78 -14.94 22.14
C HIS A 271 -2.96 -13.41 22.05
N SER A 272 -3.58 -12.77 23.05
CA SER A 272 -3.75 -11.31 23.07
C SER A 272 -2.41 -10.57 23.13
N ASN A 273 -1.43 -11.10 23.86
CA ASN A 273 -0.08 -10.55 23.89
C ASN A 273 0.61 -10.66 22.52
N LEU A 274 0.42 -11.78 21.81
CA LEU A 274 0.96 -11.95 20.47
C LEU A 274 0.31 -10.99 19.46
N ILE A 275 -1.01 -10.80 19.51
CA ILE A 275 -1.72 -9.80 18.69
C ILE A 275 -1.18 -8.39 18.95
N ASN A 276 -0.95 -8.02 20.22
CA ASN A 276 -0.36 -6.73 20.56
C ASN A 276 1.05 -6.55 20.00
N LYS A 277 1.89 -7.60 20.07
CA LYS A 277 3.23 -7.60 19.48
C LYS A 277 3.20 -7.51 17.95
N ALA A 278 2.32 -8.27 17.30
CA ALA A 278 2.14 -8.26 15.85
C ALA A 278 1.66 -6.88 15.34
N THR A 279 0.68 -6.28 16.02
CA THR A 279 0.16 -4.93 15.71
C THR A 279 1.24 -3.85 15.85
N ARG A 280 2.18 -4.05 16.77
CA ARG A 280 3.35 -3.18 16.96
C ARG A 280 4.54 -3.55 16.08
N GLN A 281 4.42 -4.61 15.28
CA GLN A 281 5.48 -5.17 14.43
C GLN A 281 6.76 -5.50 15.22
N THR A 282 6.63 -6.02 16.44
CA THR A 282 7.77 -6.41 17.29
C THR A 282 8.09 -7.92 17.25
N ILE A 283 7.40 -8.65 16.37
CA ILE A 283 7.61 -10.08 16.06
C ILE A 283 7.40 -10.24 14.56
N GLU A 284 7.95 -11.31 13.96
CA GLU A 284 7.86 -11.62 12.52
C GLU A 284 6.47 -12.12 12.09
N ALA A 285 5.42 -11.56 12.69
CA ALA A 285 4.04 -11.83 12.32
C ALA A 285 3.60 -10.89 11.18
N PHE A 286 2.66 -11.37 10.38
CA PHE A 286 2.08 -10.63 9.27
C PHE A 286 0.60 -10.93 9.12
N LEU A 287 -0.15 -9.97 8.57
CA LEU A 287 -1.56 -10.13 8.26
C LEU A 287 -1.72 -10.65 6.82
N GLU A 288 -2.49 -11.72 6.67
CA GLU A 288 -2.86 -12.30 5.38
C GLU A 288 -4.34 -12.71 5.41
N LYS A 289 -5.14 -12.17 4.48
CA LYS A 289 -6.60 -12.37 4.43
C LYS A 289 -7.27 -12.04 5.76
N ASN A 290 -6.87 -10.93 6.38
CA ASN A 290 -7.32 -10.47 7.70
C ASN A 290 -7.01 -11.41 8.89
N ILE A 291 -6.15 -12.40 8.71
CA ILE A 291 -5.72 -13.32 9.77
C ILE A 291 -4.25 -13.07 10.07
N TRP A 292 -3.93 -12.89 11.35
CA TRP A 292 -2.54 -12.78 11.80
C TRP A 292 -1.86 -14.15 11.75
N LYS A 293 -0.75 -14.22 11.04
CA LYS A 293 0.09 -15.40 10.87
C LYS A 293 1.53 -15.11 11.26
N ILE A 294 2.30 -16.16 11.49
CA ILE A 294 3.74 -16.10 11.77
C ILE A 294 4.42 -17.30 11.12
N GLY A 295 5.65 -17.10 10.63
CA GLY A 295 6.52 -18.21 10.25
C GLY A 295 7.09 -18.86 11.50
N ALA A 296 6.61 -20.05 11.86
CA ALA A 296 7.24 -20.87 12.88
C ALA A 296 8.49 -21.54 12.29
N ASP A 297 9.58 -21.54 13.06
CA ASP A 297 10.70 -22.42 12.77
C ASP A 297 10.19 -23.85 12.74
N ASN A 298 10.61 -24.63 11.73
CA ASN A 298 10.37 -26.06 11.77
C ASN A 298 11.09 -26.56 13.02
N ASP A 299 10.34 -27.00 14.03
CA ASP A 299 10.92 -27.63 15.21
C ASP A 299 11.98 -28.62 14.75
N LYS A 300 13.18 -28.47 15.32
CA LYS A 300 14.26 -29.45 15.22
C LYS A 300 13.65 -30.82 15.49
N LYS A 301 13.50 -31.64 14.45
CA LYS A 301 13.38 -33.09 14.64
C LYS A 301 14.64 -33.59 15.34
#